data_AF-A0A970QP08-F1
#
_entry.id   AF-A0A970QP08-F1
#
_cell.length_a   1.000
_cell.length_b   1.000
_cell.length_c   1.000
_cell.angle_alpha   90.00
_cell.angle_beta   90.00
_cell.angle_gamma   90.00
#
_symmetry.space_group_name_H-M   'P 1'
#
loop_
_entity.id
_entity.type
_entity.pdbx_description
1 polymer ?
#
loop_
_entity_poly.entity_id
_entity_poly.type
_entity_poly.pdbx_seq_one_letter_code
_entity_poly.pdbx_strand_id
1 'polypeptide(L)'
;MALKYVKKTYKSDKWEKERRLIIVRQKISVRRQATGKTLFLFDDQEEYRNYRYSAYFTNIDLAPAEVWRLYRGRGDAENRIKEIKYDFGFDAFNMKDFWATEAALIFVTLAYNLMSIFRLFVLQEKTQKTLSTLRFRVFAIGAYFQKINGNLVLNIALTKKRRRWFEDLWNYPLKIPLIPNA
;
A
#
# COMPACT_ATOMS: atom_id res chain seq x y z
N MET A 1 -18.37 25.39 4.49
CA MET A 1 -17.07 24.72 4.73
C MET A 1 -17.26 23.21 4.83
N ALA A 2 -16.65 22.41 3.94
CA ALA A 2 -16.90 20.98 3.80
C ALA A 2 -16.18 20.09 4.84
N LEU A 3 -15.12 20.61 5.45
CA LEU A 3 -14.23 19.89 6.36
C LEU A 3 -13.86 20.84 7.50
N LYS A 4 -14.01 20.39 8.75
CA LYS A 4 -13.54 21.13 9.93
C LYS A 4 -12.75 20.20 10.85
N TYR A 5 -11.76 20.79 11.52
CA TYR A 5 -10.88 20.13 12.45
C TYR A 5 -10.97 20.82 13.80
N VAL A 6 -11.01 20.04 14.87
CA VAL A 6 -10.95 20.52 16.25
C VAL A 6 -9.81 19.80 16.96
N LYS A 7 -8.91 20.56 17.58
CA LYS A 7 -7.87 20.05 18.47
C LYS A 7 -8.37 20.15 19.90
N LYS A 8 -8.30 19.05 20.64
CA LYS A 8 -8.60 18.98 22.06
C LYS A 8 -7.54 18.11 22.75
N THR A 9 -7.46 18.19 24.06
CA THR A 9 -6.71 17.25 24.87
C THR A 9 -7.70 16.45 25.71
N TYR A 10 -7.46 15.15 25.85
CA TYR A 10 -8.35 14.27 26.60
C TYR A 10 -7.54 13.27 27.42
N LYS A 11 -7.93 13.09 28.67
CA LYS A 11 -7.41 12.09 29.60
C LYS A 11 -8.57 11.18 30.00
N SER A 12 -8.43 9.89 29.75
CA SER A 12 -9.34 8.87 30.27
C SER A 12 -8.95 8.52 31.71
N ASP A 13 -9.89 8.07 32.52
CA ASP A 13 -9.65 7.71 33.93
C ASP A 13 -8.55 6.65 34.09
N LYS A 14 -8.37 5.78 33.10
CA LYS A 14 -7.34 4.73 33.09
C LYS A 14 -5.99 5.18 32.52
N TRP A 15 -5.86 6.44 32.09
CA TRP A 15 -4.64 6.93 31.46
C TRP A 15 -3.84 7.78 32.44
N GLU A 16 -2.55 7.50 32.55
CA GLU A 16 -1.64 8.31 33.36
C GLU A 16 -1.52 9.74 32.83
N LYS A 17 -1.49 9.89 31.50
CA LYS A 17 -1.17 11.13 30.80
C LYS A 17 -2.31 11.53 29.85
N GLU A 18 -2.56 12.82 29.77
CA GLU A 18 -3.48 13.36 28.78
C GLU A 18 -2.90 13.20 27.36
N ARG A 19 -3.77 13.01 26.37
CA ARG A 19 -3.37 12.81 24.98
C ARG A 19 -4.07 13.80 24.08
N ARG A 20 -3.36 14.23 23.04
CA ARG A 20 -3.90 15.08 22.00
C ARG A 20 -4.93 14.29 21.19
N LEU A 21 -6.12 14.89 21.07
CA LEU A 21 -7.27 14.42 20.34
C LEU A 21 -7.57 15.36 19.18
N ILE A 22 -7.69 14.81 17.98
CA ILE A 22 -8.09 15.54 16.77
C ILE A 22 -9.44 15.00 16.33
N ILE A 23 -10.45 15.85 16.33
CA ILE A 23 -11.79 15.53 15.82
C ILE A 23 -11.96 16.16 14.45
N VAL A 24 -12.40 15.35 13.49
CA VAL A 24 -12.63 15.75 12.10
C VAL A 24 -14.10 15.55 11.79
N ARG A 25 -14.75 16.59 11.27
CA ARG A 25 -16.11 16.49 10.74
C ARG A 25 -16.14 16.81 9.24
N GLN A 26 -16.83 15.97 8.47
CA GLN A 26 -16.94 16.07 7.02
C GLN A 26 -18.42 16.19 6.63
N LYS A 27 -18.80 17.22 5.86
CA LYS A 27 -20.19 17.38 5.40
C LYS A 27 -20.49 16.43 4.26
N ILE A 28 -21.50 15.56 4.42
CA ILE A 28 -21.82 14.49 3.47
C ILE A 28 -22.27 15.05 2.11
N SER A 29 -23.08 16.12 2.12
CA SER A 29 -23.60 16.72 0.88
C SER A 29 -22.50 17.30 -0.03
N VAL A 30 -21.36 17.70 0.55
CA VAL A 30 -20.22 18.24 -0.22
C VAL A 30 -19.18 17.16 -0.52
N ARG A 31 -19.03 16.15 0.35
CA ARG A 31 -18.12 15.03 0.15
C ARG A 31 -18.89 13.71 0.20
N ARG A 32 -19.38 13.26 -0.97
CA ARG A 32 -20.08 11.97 -1.11
C ARG A 32 -19.26 10.76 -0.64
N GLN A 33 -17.93 10.83 -0.72
CA GLN A 33 -16.98 9.82 -0.20
C GLN A 33 -16.42 10.18 1.20
N ALA A 34 -17.18 10.89 2.02
CA ALA A 34 -16.75 11.22 3.38
C ALA A 34 -16.55 9.94 4.23
N THR A 35 -15.33 9.75 4.70
CA THR A 35 -14.99 8.66 5.64
C THR A 35 -15.37 9.01 7.08
N GLY A 36 -15.57 7.99 7.92
CA GLY A 36 -15.89 8.15 9.34
C GLY A 36 -17.20 7.49 9.75
N LYS A 37 -17.65 7.75 10.97
CA LYS A 37 -18.90 7.22 11.53
C LYS A 37 -19.97 8.31 11.57
N THR A 38 -21.23 7.91 11.45
CA THR A 38 -22.37 8.75 11.83
C THR A 38 -22.58 8.58 13.33
N LEU A 39 -22.93 9.66 14.02
CA LEU A 39 -23.22 9.61 15.44
C LEU A 39 -24.67 9.17 15.64
N PHE A 40 -24.88 7.88 15.85
CA PHE A 40 -26.23 7.32 16.04
C PHE A 40 -26.96 7.88 17.25
N LEU A 41 -26.22 8.37 18.26
CA LEU A 41 -26.79 8.96 19.48
C LEU A 41 -27.54 10.29 19.24
N PHE A 42 -27.35 10.90 18.06
CA PHE A 42 -27.92 12.20 17.69
C PHE A 42 -28.56 12.16 16.29
N ASP A 43 -29.10 10.99 15.89
CA ASP A 43 -29.66 10.79 14.54
C ASP A 43 -30.96 11.57 14.30
N ASP A 44 -31.67 11.93 15.38
CA ASP A 44 -32.84 12.80 15.39
C ASP A 44 -32.52 14.27 15.05
N GLN A 45 -31.25 14.67 15.21
CA GLN A 45 -30.80 16.03 14.98
C GLN A 45 -30.18 16.19 13.58
N GLU A 46 -30.88 16.91 12.71
CA GLU A 46 -30.49 17.13 11.31
C GLU A 46 -29.08 17.74 11.15
N GLU A 47 -28.65 18.55 12.13
CA GLU A 47 -27.31 19.15 12.14
C GLU A 47 -26.19 18.10 12.22
N TYR A 48 -26.39 16.98 12.91
CA TYR A 48 -25.36 15.95 13.12
C TYR A 48 -25.43 14.84 12.08
N ARG A 49 -26.64 14.49 11.62
CA ARG A 49 -26.88 13.47 10.60
C ARG A 49 -26.18 13.74 9.27
N ASN A 50 -26.00 15.03 8.95
CA ASN A 50 -25.39 15.48 7.70
C ASN A 50 -23.84 15.46 7.70
N TYR A 51 -23.20 14.97 8.76
CA TYR A 51 -21.76 14.89 8.88
C TYR A 51 -21.25 13.49 9.21
N ARG A 52 -20.06 13.17 8.70
CA ARG A 52 -19.25 12.03 9.18
C ARG A 52 -18.18 12.53 10.12
N TYR A 53 -18.02 11.83 11.24
CA TYR A 53 -17.08 12.18 12.30
C TYR A 53 -15.95 11.16 12.35
N SER A 54 -14.76 11.63 12.69
CA SER A 54 -13.59 10.79 12.98
C SER A 54 -12.79 11.43 14.10
N ALA A 55 -12.24 10.61 14.98
CA ALA A 55 -11.46 11.04 16.12
C ALA A 55 -10.12 10.31 16.11
N TYR A 56 -9.03 11.05 16.29
CA TYR A 56 -7.67 10.53 16.27
C TYR A 56 -6.95 10.95 17.54
N PHE A 57 -6.48 9.96 18.31
CA PHE A 57 -5.50 10.19 19.35
C PHE A 57 -4.10 10.12 18.74
N THR A 58 -3.27 11.13 18.95
CA THR A 58 -1.92 11.17 18.37
C THR A 58 -0.93 11.86 19.29
N ASN A 59 0.32 11.39 19.27
CA ASN A 59 1.47 12.08 19.86
C ASN A 59 2.24 12.93 18.84
N ILE A 60 1.82 12.93 17.58
CA ILE A 60 2.49 13.64 16.49
C ILE A 60 2.17 15.13 16.58
N ASP A 61 3.20 15.98 16.52
CA ASP A 61 3.04 17.43 16.51
C ASP A 61 2.91 18.04 15.10
N LEU A 62 1.91 17.58 14.36
CA LEU A 62 1.56 18.12 13.05
C LEU A 62 0.22 18.84 13.08
N ALA A 63 -0.06 19.69 12.10
CA ALA A 63 -1.38 20.32 11.99
C ALA A 63 -2.49 19.25 11.88
N PRO A 64 -3.70 19.48 12.42
CA PRO A 64 -4.81 18.51 12.36
C PRO A 64 -5.13 18.00 10.95
N ALA A 65 -4.97 18.86 9.94
CA ALA A 65 -5.17 18.49 8.54
C ALA A 65 -4.13 17.46 8.06
N GLU A 66 -2.88 17.61 8.46
CA GLU A 66 -1.78 16.71 8.07
C GLU A 66 -1.88 15.37 8.78
N VAL A 67 -2.25 15.35 10.07
CA VAL A 67 -2.53 14.09 10.78
C VAL A 67 -3.65 13.31 10.09
N TRP A 68 -4.71 14.01 9.69
CA TRP A 68 -5.82 13.38 8.97
C TRP A 68 -5.41 12.87 7.58
N ARG A 69 -4.61 13.64 6.82
CA ARG A 69 -4.07 13.22 5.52
C ARG A 69 -3.19 11.98 5.67
N LEU A 70 -2.29 11.97 6.64
CA LEU A 70 -1.40 10.86 6.94
C LEU A 70 -2.20 9.60 7.31
N TYR A 71 -3.16 9.73 8.22
CA TYR A 71 -3.92 8.59 8.70
C TYR A 71 -4.91 8.04 7.67
N ARG A 72 -5.42 8.88 6.76
CA ARG A 72 -6.27 8.45 5.65
C ARG A 72 -5.58 7.39 4.77
N GLY A 73 -4.25 7.42 4.65
CA GLY A 73 -3.46 6.42 3.92
C GLY A 73 -3.43 5.02 4.56
N ARG A 74 -3.94 4.85 5.79
CA ARG A 74 -3.92 3.56 6.50
C ARG A 74 -4.68 2.44 5.75
N GLY A 75 -5.66 2.79 4.92
CA GLY A 75 -6.35 1.81 4.07
C GLY A 75 -5.40 1.05 3.13
N ASP A 76 -4.30 1.67 2.71
CA ASP A 76 -3.31 1.03 1.85
C ASP A 76 -2.55 -0.08 2.58
N ALA A 77 -2.31 0.07 3.88
CA ALA A 77 -1.66 -0.96 4.69
C ALA A 77 -2.50 -2.25 4.75
N GLU A 78 -3.84 -2.13 4.91
CA GLU A 78 -4.73 -3.29 4.86
C GLU A 78 -4.72 -3.97 3.49
N ASN A 79 -4.70 -3.17 2.41
CA ASN A 79 -4.57 -3.70 1.06
C ASN A 79 -3.25 -4.46 0.87
N ARG A 80 -2.14 -3.98 1.44
CA ARG A 80 -0.84 -4.67 1.36
C ARG A 80 -0.80 -5.95 2.18
N ILE A 81 -1.43 -5.96 3.36
CA ILE A 81 -1.58 -7.19 4.16
C ILE A 81 -2.40 -8.22 3.38
N LYS A 82 -3.50 -7.81 2.74
CA LYS A 82 -4.30 -8.71 1.88
C LYS A 82 -3.47 -9.23 0.71
N GLU A 83 -2.69 -8.37 0.06
CA GLU A 83 -1.83 -8.76 -1.05
C GLU A 83 -0.79 -9.80 -0.62
N ILE A 84 -0.04 -9.55 0.45
CA ILE A 84 0.94 -10.50 1.00
C ILE A 84 0.25 -11.84 1.36
N LYS A 85 -0.93 -11.78 1.96
CA LYS A 85 -1.70 -12.96 2.32
C LYS A 85 -2.13 -13.78 1.10
N TYR A 86 -2.83 -13.16 0.16
CA TYR A 86 -3.46 -13.87 -0.95
C TYR A 86 -2.53 -14.16 -2.13
N ASP A 87 -1.65 -13.22 -2.50
CA ASP A 87 -0.78 -13.38 -3.67
C ASP A 87 0.49 -14.17 -3.33
N PHE A 88 1.00 -14.06 -2.10
CA PHE A 88 2.23 -14.73 -1.68
C PHE A 88 2.01 -15.90 -0.71
N GLY A 89 0.75 -16.19 -0.35
CA GLY A 89 0.39 -17.33 0.48
C GLY A 89 0.90 -17.23 1.91
N PHE A 90 0.99 -16.04 2.48
CA PHE A 90 1.52 -15.83 3.83
C PHE A 90 0.77 -16.64 4.91
N ASP A 91 -0.50 -16.98 4.68
CA ASP A 91 -1.32 -17.81 5.56
C ASP A 91 -1.25 -19.33 5.26
N ALA A 92 -0.52 -19.74 4.23
CA ALA A 92 -0.38 -21.15 3.84
C ALA A 92 0.78 -21.87 4.57
N PHE A 93 1.62 -21.15 5.30
CA PHE A 93 2.79 -21.72 5.99
C PHE A 93 2.46 -22.07 7.44
N ASN A 94 2.52 -23.35 7.77
CA ASN A 94 2.47 -23.85 9.15
C ASN A 94 3.46 -25.02 9.27
N MET A 95 4.68 -24.71 9.68
CA MET A 95 5.71 -25.73 9.93
C MET A 95 5.60 -26.23 11.37
N LYS A 96 6.12 -27.43 11.64
CA LYS A 96 6.08 -28.02 13.00
C LYS A 96 6.86 -27.18 14.03
N ASP A 97 7.92 -26.51 13.60
CA ASP A 97 8.77 -25.68 14.44
C ASP A 97 8.50 -24.18 14.23
N PHE A 98 8.58 -23.41 15.32
CA PHE A 98 8.41 -21.97 15.30
C PHE A 98 9.41 -21.29 14.34
N TRP A 99 10.69 -21.62 14.47
CA TRP A 99 11.77 -21.03 13.68
C TRP A 99 11.65 -21.34 12.19
N ALA A 100 11.16 -22.53 11.84
CA ALA A 100 10.92 -22.91 10.46
C ALA A 100 9.77 -22.08 9.85
N THR A 101 8.70 -21.85 10.62
CA THR A 101 7.59 -20.98 10.19
C THR A 101 8.05 -19.53 10.08
N GLU A 102 8.79 -19.01 11.05
CA GLU A 102 9.33 -17.66 11.02
C GLU A 102 10.24 -17.43 9.79
N ALA A 103 11.16 -18.35 9.51
CA ALA A 103 12.03 -18.26 8.35
C ALA A 103 11.24 -18.23 7.04
N ALA A 104 10.19 -19.05 6.92
CA ALA A 104 9.31 -19.05 5.75
C ALA A 104 8.58 -17.69 5.59
N LEU A 105 8.04 -17.14 6.67
CA LEU A 105 7.35 -15.85 6.66
C LEU A 105 8.29 -14.68 6.33
N ILE A 106 9.54 -14.71 6.81
CA ILE A 106 10.57 -13.73 6.45
C ILE A 106 10.87 -13.82 4.96
N PHE A 107 11.04 -15.02 4.41
CA PHE A 107 11.32 -15.23 2.99
C PHE A 107 10.17 -14.71 2.10
N VAL A 108 8.93 -14.98 2.49
CA VAL A 108 7.74 -14.45 1.82
C VAL A 108 7.71 -12.92 1.84
N THR A 109 8.03 -12.32 2.99
CA THR A 109 8.11 -10.86 3.14
C THR A 109 9.19 -10.26 2.26
N LEU A 110 10.35 -10.92 2.15
CA LEU A 110 11.44 -10.51 1.26
C LEU A 110 11.01 -10.58 -0.21
N ALA A 111 10.35 -11.66 -0.62
CA ALA A 111 9.84 -11.82 -1.98
C ALA A 111 8.80 -10.74 -2.33
N TYR A 112 7.92 -10.41 -1.39
CA TYR A 112 6.95 -9.31 -1.54
C TYR A 112 7.65 -7.95 -1.71
N ASN A 113 8.66 -7.66 -0.89
CA ASN A 113 9.42 -6.42 -0.99
C ASN A 113 10.15 -6.32 -2.34
N LEU A 114 10.76 -7.41 -2.79
CA LEU A 114 11.42 -7.48 -4.10
C LEU A 114 10.43 -7.20 -5.24
N MET A 115 9.24 -7.82 -5.20
CA MET A 115 8.21 -7.58 -6.21
C MET A 115 7.67 -6.14 -6.14
N SER A 116 7.60 -5.55 -4.95
CA SER A 116 7.18 -4.17 -4.76
C SER A 116 8.19 -3.19 -5.38
N ILE A 117 9.49 -3.43 -5.18
CA ILE A 117 10.57 -2.67 -5.83
C ILE A 117 10.50 -2.85 -7.35
N PHE A 118 10.33 -4.09 -7.83
CA PHE A 118 10.16 -4.38 -9.26
C PHE A 118 8.99 -3.59 -9.87
N ARG A 119 7.85 -3.51 -9.17
CA ARG A 119 6.70 -2.71 -9.63
C ARG A 119 6.99 -1.22 -9.67
N LEU A 120 7.68 -0.69 -8.66
CA LEU A 120 7.99 0.74 -8.56
C LEU A 120 8.99 1.18 -9.62
N PHE A 121 10.06 0.42 -9.84
CA PHE A 121 11.16 0.84 -10.70
C PHE A 121 11.05 0.30 -12.13
N VAL A 122 10.62 -0.95 -12.32
CA VAL A 122 10.66 -1.63 -13.63
C VAL A 122 9.34 -1.51 -14.38
N LEU A 123 8.19 -1.76 -13.73
CA LEU A 123 6.89 -1.70 -14.41
C LEU A 123 6.37 -0.29 -14.60
N GLN A 124 6.48 0.57 -13.57
CA GLN A 124 6.00 1.96 -13.55
C GLN A 124 4.54 2.15 -14.00
N GLU A 125 3.71 1.11 -13.90
CA GLU A 125 2.31 1.18 -14.30
C GLU A 125 1.49 1.86 -13.21
N LYS A 126 0.56 2.74 -13.63
CA LYS A 126 -0.40 3.39 -12.73
C LYS A 126 -1.27 2.38 -11.96
N THR A 127 -1.42 1.17 -12.49
CA THR A 127 -2.22 0.11 -11.88
C THR A 127 -1.32 -0.99 -11.35
N GLN A 128 -1.42 -1.26 -10.05
CA GLN A 128 -0.75 -2.38 -9.41
C GLN A 128 -1.40 -3.69 -9.91
N LYS A 129 -0.67 -4.48 -10.68
CA LYS A 129 -1.09 -5.80 -11.13
C LYS A 129 -0.82 -6.83 -10.04
N THR A 130 -1.70 -7.81 -9.91
CA THR A 130 -1.52 -8.95 -9.00
C THR A 130 -0.27 -9.74 -9.37
N LEU A 131 0.30 -10.47 -8.40
CA LEU A 131 1.47 -11.31 -8.63
C LEU A 131 1.20 -12.36 -9.73
N SER A 132 0.01 -12.95 -9.74
CA SER A 132 -0.41 -13.91 -10.77
C SER A 132 -0.34 -13.32 -12.18
N THR A 133 -0.82 -12.08 -12.36
CA THR A 133 -0.77 -11.39 -13.64
C THR A 133 0.68 -11.11 -14.05
N LEU A 134 1.52 -10.67 -13.11
CA LEU A 134 2.93 -10.40 -13.37
C LEU A 134 3.71 -11.68 -13.73
N ARG A 135 3.39 -12.80 -13.09
CA ARG A 135 3.94 -14.11 -13.42
C ARG A 135 3.79 -14.43 -14.89
N PHE A 136 2.57 -14.38 -15.44
CA PHE A 136 2.35 -14.68 -16.87
C PHE A 136 2.82 -13.58 -17.81
N ARG A 137 2.88 -12.34 -17.33
CA ARG A 137 3.25 -11.20 -18.18
C ARG A 137 4.76 -11.05 -18.34
N VAL A 138 5.54 -11.42 -17.33
CA VAL A 138 6.98 -11.17 -17.29
C VAL A 138 7.80 -12.46 -17.16
N PHE A 139 7.41 -13.38 -16.29
CA PHE A 139 8.29 -14.48 -15.88
C PHE A 139 8.01 -15.80 -16.61
N ALA A 140 6.74 -16.16 -16.81
CA ALA A 140 6.32 -17.41 -17.44
C ALA A 140 6.21 -17.24 -18.96
N ILE A 141 7.33 -16.94 -19.61
CA ILE A 141 7.44 -16.85 -21.06
C ILE A 141 8.37 -17.95 -21.55
N GLY A 142 7.95 -18.71 -22.55
CA GLY A 142 8.79 -19.73 -23.18
C GLY A 142 10.05 -19.09 -23.74
N ALA A 143 11.22 -19.62 -23.38
CA ALA A 143 12.50 -19.12 -23.85
C ALA A 143 13.50 -20.26 -23.99
N TYR A 144 14.48 -20.08 -24.87
CA TYR A 144 15.58 -21.03 -25.05
C TYR A 144 16.90 -20.29 -25.24
N PHE A 145 18.00 -20.93 -24.85
CA PHE A 145 19.32 -20.38 -25.05
C PHE A 145 19.89 -20.83 -26.40
N GLN A 146 20.56 -19.91 -27.09
CA GLN A 146 21.29 -20.19 -28.31
C GLN A 146 22.67 -19.54 -28.23
N LYS A 147 23.70 -20.26 -28.68
CA LYS A 147 25.05 -19.70 -28.78
C LYS A 147 25.25 -19.10 -30.16
N ILE A 148 25.41 -17.79 -30.24
CA ILE A 148 25.63 -17.04 -31.49
C ILE A 148 26.97 -16.33 -31.37
N ASN A 149 27.91 -16.63 -32.26
CA ASN A 149 29.26 -16.02 -32.28
C ASN A 149 29.96 -16.03 -30.91
N GLY A 150 29.85 -17.13 -30.17
CA GLY A 150 30.43 -17.26 -28.83
C GLY A 150 29.59 -16.68 -27.69
N ASN A 151 28.60 -15.83 -27.97
CA ASN A 151 27.72 -15.24 -26.97
C ASN A 151 26.50 -16.13 -26.70
N LEU A 152 26.13 -16.26 -25.42
CA LEU A 152 24.91 -16.93 -25.01
C LEU A 152 23.73 -15.96 -25.11
N VAL A 153 22.83 -16.19 -26.06
CA VAL A 153 21.66 -15.35 -26.31
C VAL A 153 20.42 -16.07 -25.80
N LEU A 154 19.62 -15.37 -24.98
CA LEU A 154 18.31 -15.85 -24.52
C LEU A 154 17.23 -15.44 -25.53
N ASN A 155 16.70 -16.40 -26.27
CA ASN A 155 15.59 -16.18 -27.21
C ASN A 155 14.26 -16.36 -26.47
N ILE A 156 13.46 -15.28 -26.40
CA ILE A 156 12.18 -15.27 -25.69
C ILE A 156 11.02 -15.26 -26.70
N ALA A 157 10.05 -16.17 -26.53
CA ALA A 157 8.87 -16.31 -27.38
C ALA A 157 7.81 -15.25 -27.05
N LEU A 158 8.02 -14.03 -27.55
CA LEU A 158 7.10 -12.90 -27.40
C LEU A 158 6.40 -12.53 -28.71
N THR A 159 5.13 -12.13 -28.64
CA THR A 159 4.42 -11.57 -29.79
C THR A 159 4.99 -10.19 -30.16
N LYS A 160 5.01 -9.84 -31.46
CA LYS A 160 5.60 -8.58 -31.96
C LYS A 160 5.09 -7.33 -31.21
N LYS A 161 3.79 -7.29 -30.89
CA LYS A 161 3.18 -6.17 -30.14
C LYS A 161 3.72 -6.03 -28.71
N ARG A 162 4.11 -7.14 -28.06
CA ARG A 162 4.62 -7.14 -26.67
C ARG A 162 6.14 -6.98 -26.58
N ARG A 163 6.87 -7.27 -27.66
CA ARG A 163 8.34 -7.20 -27.68
C ARG A 163 8.85 -5.82 -27.26
N ARG A 164 8.35 -4.75 -27.89
CA ARG A 164 8.77 -3.37 -27.57
C ARG A 164 8.56 -3.03 -26.10
N TRP A 165 7.36 -3.30 -25.59
CA TRP A 165 7.06 -3.08 -24.16
C TRP A 165 7.99 -3.90 -23.24
N PHE A 166 8.31 -5.14 -23.59
CA PHE A 166 9.17 -5.99 -22.77
C PHE A 166 10.63 -5.55 -22.81
N GLU A 167 11.14 -5.11 -23.97
CA GLU A 167 12.47 -4.51 -24.11
C GLU A 167 12.57 -3.21 -23.30
N ASP A 168 11.53 -2.37 -23.35
CA ASP A 168 11.46 -1.11 -22.60
C ASP A 168 11.52 -1.31 -21.07
N LEU A 169 11.03 -2.45 -20.54
CA LEU A 169 11.17 -2.76 -19.11
C LEU A 169 12.64 -2.81 -18.67
N TRP A 170 13.53 -3.30 -19.54
CA TRP A 170 14.95 -3.51 -19.22
C TRP A 170 15.85 -2.37 -19.67
N ASN A 171 15.36 -1.47 -20.55
CA ASN A 171 16.07 -0.27 -21.00
C ASN A 171 16.11 0.84 -19.93
N TYR A 172 16.00 0.49 -18.65
CA TYR A 172 15.98 1.45 -17.57
C TYR A 172 17.36 2.10 -17.41
N PRO A 173 17.49 3.44 -17.54
CA PRO A 173 18.73 4.10 -17.14
C PRO A 173 18.83 3.94 -15.62
N LEU A 174 19.80 3.14 -15.16
CA LEU A 174 20.19 2.99 -13.75
C LEU A 174 20.75 4.29 -13.13
N LYS A 175 20.28 5.46 -13.56
CA LYS A 175 20.40 6.70 -12.80
C LYS A 175 19.38 6.64 -11.68
N ILE A 176 19.67 5.79 -10.68
CA ILE A 176 19.03 5.86 -9.37
C ILE A 176 19.24 7.30 -8.91
N PRO A 177 18.19 8.11 -8.68
CA PRO A 177 18.38 9.35 -7.94
C PRO A 177 18.83 8.89 -6.55
N LEU A 178 20.15 8.96 -6.32
CA LEU A 178 20.72 8.89 -4.98
C LEU A 178 19.90 9.86 -4.16
N ILE A 179 19.26 9.35 -3.11
CA ILE A 179 18.55 10.17 -2.13
C ILE A 179 19.49 11.32 -1.81
N PRO A 180 19.11 12.60 -2.06
CA PRO A 180 19.96 13.72 -1.70
C PRO A 180 20.26 13.55 -0.22
N ASN A 181 21.55 13.43 0.10
CA ASN A 181 22.10 13.09 1.41
C ASN A 181 21.16 13.49 2.56
N ALA A 182 20.71 12.49 3.32
CA ALA A 182 20.09 12.68 4.63
C ALA A 182 21.07 13.34 5.60
#